data_AF-A0A961DJS3-F1
#
_entry.id   AF-A0A961DJS3-F1
#
_cell.length_a   1.000
_cell.length_b   1.000
_cell.length_c   1.000
_cell.angle_alpha   90.00
_cell.angle_beta   90.00
_cell.angle_gamma   90.00
#
_symmetry.space_group_name_H-M   'P 1'
#
loop_
_entity.id
_entity.type
_entity.pdbx_description
1 polymer ?
#
loop_
_entity_poly.entity_id
_entity_poly.type
_entity_poly.pdbx_seq_one_letter_code
_entity_poly.pdbx_strand_id
1 'polypeptide(L)'
;WNMAGLRHDDLPALAGLERVEDLAFTGNAWLNDADLEVICRMKGLRRLLVGGNGFQSAEFGARGMRALARHPSLRAVGLDQVRLTSSDVEPLFTKGNWEEIGFNSVTGLNDQMIDNLAGRNPGLRRLTIQDCPSFDGSGLRAFDSSQLEVLDISGGGLADQNLIDFARANRHCRITTWRGKPWALEHARLLIHDPTFKAVEDAVVVIVDQADGRVVGQAELRSYLMERRALYVGPTTNPMVPRILVYDTCVLAPGNYRALIHAPGFHAEELDFSIMEGERQELSLALRPGSALDGNRRRAWSTEPARFEVVAELASMNGIDPTQVQFTLTDDSDDPVMRSTFEVTDQRGTQGNVFTVPAGIWRVHAFAVGATPMQTTVQVVPGSTAQAHLGTNR
;
A
#
# COMPACT_ATOMS: atom_id res chain seq x y z
N TRP A 1 24.16 8.43 -3.10
CA TRP A 1 24.85 9.05 -1.94
C TRP A 1 24.08 10.28 -1.49
N ASN A 2 23.77 10.46 -0.20
CA ASN A 2 23.24 11.72 0.32
C ASN A 2 24.41 12.58 0.82
N MET A 3 24.62 13.73 0.19
CA MET A 3 25.74 14.63 0.42
C MET A 3 25.29 15.90 1.15
N ALA A 4 24.54 15.75 2.25
CA ALA A 4 24.15 16.89 3.08
C ALA A 4 25.40 17.58 3.67
N GLY A 5 25.52 18.89 3.51
CA GLY A 5 26.57 19.70 4.13
C GLY A 5 27.87 19.86 3.34
N LEU A 6 27.94 19.39 2.09
CA LEU A 6 28.99 19.83 1.17
C LEU A 6 28.90 21.35 0.92
N ARG A 7 29.81 21.95 0.15
CA ARG A 7 29.73 23.36 -0.27
C ARG A 7 30.10 23.48 -1.74
N HIS A 8 29.91 24.67 -2.31
CA HIS A 8 30.30 24.99 -3.69
C HIS A 8 31.73 24.53 -4.02
N ASP A 9 32.66 24.74 -3.09
CA ASP A 9 34.08 24.44 -3.28
C ASP A 9 34.39 22.94 -3.34
N ASP A 10 33.49 22.08 -2.83
CA ASP A 10 33.67 20.63 -2.84
C ASP A 10 33.21 20.00 -4.17
N LEU A 11 32.30 20.65 -4.90
CA LEU A 11 31.69 20.09 -6.11
C LEU A 11 32.68 19.83 -7.26
N PRO A 12 33.71 20.67 -7.51
CA PRO A 12 34.70 20.38 -8.54
C PRO A 12 35.46 19.07 -8.29
N ALA A 13 35.73 18.72 -7.03
CA ALA A 13 36.38 17.44 -6.70
C ALA A 13 35.44 16.26 -6.96
N LEU A 14 34.15 16.40 -6.67
CA LEU A 14 33.14 15.39 -6.97
C LEU A 14 32.92 15.20 -8.47
N ALA A 15 33.06 16.25 -9.27
CA ALA A 15 32.85 16.20 -10.73
C ALA A 15 33.79 15.20 -11.43
N GLY A 16 34.93 14.87 -10.82
CA GLY A 16 35.87 13.85 -11.30
C GLY A 16 35.44 12.40 -11.00
N LEU A 17 34.35 12.17 -10.26
CA LEU A 17 33.88 10.83 -9.92
C LEU A 17 33.07 10.22 -11.08
N GLU A 18 33.76 9.60 -12.02
CA GLU A 18 33.16 9.09 -13.27
C GLU A 18 32.16 7.93 -13.09
N ARG A 19 32.18 7.25 -11.92
CA ARG A 19 31.37 6.06 -11.64
C ARG A 19 30.13 6.35 -10.76
N VAL A 20 29.89 7.61 -10.41
CA VAL A 20 28.71 7.96 -9.59
C VAL A 20 27.48 7.94 -10.49
N GLU A 21 26.57 7.01 -10.22
CA GLU A 21 25.28 6.90 -10.93
C GLU A 21 24.15 7.60 -10.18
N ASP A 22 24.15 7.55 -8.84
CA ASP A 22 23.07 8.06 -8.00
C ASP A 22 23.56 9.05 -6.94
N LEU A 23 23.11 10.29 -7.06
CA LEU A 23 23.52 11.38 -6.19
C LEU A 23 22.33 12.15 -5.65
N ALA A 24 22.35 12.43 -4.36
CA ALA A 24 21.34 13.21 -3.67
C ALA A 24 22.03 14.33 -2.87
N PHE A 25 21.51 15.53 -3.01
CA PHE A 25 21.90 16.72 -2.26
C PHE A 25 20.69 17.29 -1.50
N THR A 26 19.87 16.43 -0.91
CA THR A 26 18.71 16.88 -0.15
C THR A 26 19.15 17.71 1.06
N GLY A 27 18.46 18.82 1.31
CA GLY A 27 18.78 19.72 2.41
C GLY A 27 19.88 20.75 2.13
N ASN A 28 20.37 20.85 0.89
CA ASN A 28 21.44 21.77 0.50
C ASN A 28 20.88 23.02 -0.18
N ALA A 29 20.30 23.90 0.63
CA ALA A 29 19.64 25.13 0.16
C ALA A 29 20.56 26.14 -0.53
N TRP A 30 21.87 26.03 -0.37
CA TRP A 30 22.85 26.90 -0.99
C TRP A 30 23.14 26.52 -2.46
N LEU A 31 22.69 25.36 -2.94
CA LEU A 31 22.89 24.99 -4.35
C LEU A 31 22.21 25.98 -5.29
N ASN A 32 22.90 26.32 -6.37
CA ASN A 32 22.43 27.22 -7.43
C ASN A 32 22.71 26.65 -8.83
N ASP A 33 22.37 27.42 -9.87
CA ASP A 33 22.57 27.03 -11.28
C ASP A 33 24.02 26.69 -11.64
N ALA A 34 25.02 27.38 -11.06
CA ALA A 34 26.44 27.10 -11.34
C ALA A 34 26.86 25.76 -10.74
N ASP A 35 26.31 25.39 -9.59
CA ASP A 35 26.56 24.09 -8.96
C ASP A 35 25.98 22.94 -9.79
N LEU A 36 24.77 23.11 -10.32
CA LEU A 36 24.16 22.14 -11.22
C LEU A 36 25.00 21.93 -12.49
N GLU A 37 25.61 22.98 -13.03
CA GLU A 37 26.55 22.87 -14.15
C GLU A 37 27.81 22.06 -13.80
N VAL A 38 28.33 22.19 -12.58
CA VAL A 38 29.46 21.39 -12.10
C VAL A 38 29.05 19.94 -11.88
N ILE A 39 27.90 19.69 -11.24
CA ILE A 39 27.35 18.35 -11.02
C ILE A 39 27.12 17.63 -12.36
N CYS A 40 26.64 18.35 -13.37
CA CYS A 40 26.42 17.83 -14.72
C CYS A 40 27.71 17.47 -15.50
N ARG A 41 28.89 17.64 -14.91
CA ARG A 41 30.14 17.12 -15.49
C ARG A 41 30.38 15.64 -15.14
N MET A 42 29.65 15.10 -14.16
CA MET A 42 29.72 13.70 -13.74
C MET A 42 29.09 12.77 -14.79
N LYS A 43 29.88 12.35 -15.78
CA LYS A 43 29.40 11.59 -16.96
C LYS A 43 28.65 10.30 -16.64
N GLY A 44 28.85 9.70 -15.47
CA GLY A 44 28.16 8.49 -15.01
C GLY A 44 26.78 8.75 -14.40
N LEU A 45 26.42 10.00 -14.13
CA LEU A 45 25.24 10.32 -13.32
C LEU A 45 23.94 9.97 -14.05
N ARG A 46 23.11 9.14 -13.42
CA ARG A 46 21.83 8.64 -13.93
C ARG A 46 20.65 9.15 -13.14
N ARG A 47 20.79 9.31 -11.82
CA ARG A 47 19.78 9.86 -10.94
C ARG A 47 20.34 10.99 -10.10
N LEU A 48 19.64 12.12 -10.10
CA LEU A 48 19.98 13.28 -9.30
C LEU A 48 18.78 13.74 -8.48
N LEU A 49 18.93 13.83 -7.16
CA LEU A 49 17.97 14.48 -6.28
C LEU A 49 18.61 15.75 -5.72
N VAL A 50 18.03 16.92 -5.99
CA VAL A 50 18.54 18.22 -5.52
C VAL A 50 17.43 19.00 -4.87
N GLY A 51 17.77 19.77 -3.84
CA GLY A 51 16.74 20.54 -3.16
C GLY A 51 17.19 21.26 -1.90
N GLY A 52 16.33 22.15 -1.45
CA GLY A 52 16.49 22.91 -0.22
C GLY A 52 16.35 22.06 1.05
N ASN A 53 16.54 22.71 2.19
CA ASN A 53 15.96 22.29 3.46
C ASN A 53 14.82 23.25 3.77
N GLY A 54 13.76 22.84 4.48
CA GLY A 54 12.44 23.52 4.50
C GLY A 54 12.37 24.98 4.96
N PHE A 55 13.52 25.63 5.20
CA PHE A 55 13.67 27.03 5.56
C PHE A 55 14.29 27.87 4.43
N GLN A 56 14.96 27.27 3.45
CA GLN A 56 15.63 27.96 2.35
C GLN A 56 15.47 27.15 1.05
N SER A 57 14.85 27.77 0.05
CA SER A 57 14.74 27.18 -1.28
C SER A 57 16.05 27.33 -2.04
N ALA A 58 16.49 26.26 -2.69
CA ALA A 58 17.57 26.37 -3.66
C ALA A 58 17.11 27.24 -4.85
N GLU A 59 17.97 28.16 -5.26
CA GLU A 59 17.72 29.08 -6.37
C GLU A 59 18.16 28.43 -7.68
N PHE A 60 17.31 27.56 -8.20
CA PHE A 60 17.46 27.02 -9.55
C PHE A 60 16.61 27.83 -10.52
N GLY A 61 17.17 28.11 -11.69
CA GLY A 61 16.48 28.75 -12.79
C GLY A 61 16.59 27.97 -14.09
N ALA A 62 16.14 28.58 -15.17
CA ALA A 62 16.23 28.01 -16.51
C ALA A 62 17.66 27.59 -16.92
N ARG A 63 18.71 28.23 -16.37
CA ARG A 63 20.10 27.89 -16.68
C ARG A 63 20.50 26.55 -16.07
N GLY A 64 20.20 26.30 -14.80
CA GLY A 64 20.44 25.01 -14.15
C GLY A 64 19.64 23.88 -14.82
N MET A 65 18.36 24.13 -15.15
CA MET A 65 17.52 23.16 -15.83
C MET A 65 18.05 22.80 -17.24
N ARG A 66 18.63 23.76 -17.98
CA ARG A 66 19.33 23.48 -19.24
C ARG A 66 20.55 22.58 -19.05
N ALA A 67 21.29 22.75 -17.97
CA ALA A 67 22.44 21.90 -17.66
C ALA A 67 21.97 20.45 -17.43
N LEU A 68 20.93 20.26 -16.63
CA LEU A 68 20.32 18.95 -16.37
C LEU A 68 19.81 18.28 -17.66
N ALA A 69 19.09 19.03 -18.51
CA ALA A 69 18.56 18.52 -19.77
C ALA A 69 19.68 18.01 -20.71
N ARG A 70 20.80 18.72 -20.75
CA ARG A 70 21.97 18.40 -21.60
C ARG A 70 22.80 17.22 -21.07
N HIS A 71 22.56 16.76 -19.85
CA HIS A 71 23.35 15.67 -19.27
C HIS A 71 23.16 14.35 -20.05
N PRO A 72 24.21 13.70 -20.59
CA PRO A 72 24.04 12.60 -21.54
C PRO A 72 23.34 11.36 -20.93
N SER A 73 23.67 11.02 -19.68
CA SER A 73 23.22 9.81 -19.01
C SER A 73 22.09 10.01 -18.00
N LEU A 74 21.71 11.25 -17.69
CA LEU A 74 20.70 11.49 -16.65
C LEU A 74 19.34 11.00 -17.14
N ARG A 75 18.62 10.27 -16.29
CA ARG A 75 17.31 9.65 -16.57
C ARG A 75 16.30 9.88 -15.44
N ALA A 76 16.76 10.15 -14.23
CA ALA A 76 15.91 10.55 -13.12
C ALA A 76 16.35 11.88 -12.53
N VAL A 77 15.39 12.76 -12.27
CA VAL A 77 15.62 14.01 -11.54
C VAL A 77 14.53 14.23 -10.50
N GLY A 78 14.94 14.49 -9.27
CA GLY A 78 14.06 14.95 -8.20
C GLY A 78 14.44 16.37 -7.80
N LEU A 79 13.43 17.24 -7.73
CA LEU A 79 13.54 18.64 -7.35
C LEU A 79 12.73 18.84 -6.06
N ASP A 80 13.43 19.12 -4.96
CA ASP A 80 12.82 19.19 -3.63
C ASP A 80 12.93 20.60 -3.03
N GLN A 81 11.80 21.19 -2.64
CA GLN A 81 11.73 22.53 -2.02
C GLN A 81 12.40 23.63 -2.85
N VAL A 82 12.23 23.56 -4.17
CA VAL A 82 12.78 24.55 -5.11
C VAL A 82 11.70 25.54 -5.52
N ARG A 83 12.12 26.78 -5.83
CA ARG A 83 11.22 27.79 -6.38
C ARG A 83 11.44 27.89 -7.88
N LEU A 84 10.49 27.38 -8.66
CA LEU A 84 10.59 27.31 -10.11
C LEU A 84 9.33 27.85 -10.76
N THR A 85 9.51 28.65 -11.81
CA THR A 85 8.42 29.04 -12.71
C THR A 85 8.29 28.03 -13.86
N SER A 86 7.20 28.12 -14.63
CA SER A 86 7.01 27.32 -15.84
C SER A 86 8.12 27.53 -16.87
N SER A 87 8.63 28.75 -17.00
CA SER A 87 9.76 29.04 -17.90
C SER A 87 11.09 28.47 -17.39
N ASP A 88 11.24 28.28 -16.08
CA ASP A 88 12.47 27.69 -15.53
C ASP A 88 12.57 26.20 -15.83
N VAL A 89 11.47 25.46 -15.75
CA VAL A 89 11.46 24.01 -16.00
C VAL A 89 11.39 23.64 -17.46
N GLU A 90 10.92 24.52 -18.35
CA GLU A 90 10.72 24.18 -19.77
C GLU A 90 11.96 23.53 -20.42
N PRO A 91 13.19 24.01 -20.17
CA PRO A 91 14.39 23.36 -20.69
C PRO A 91 14.56 21.92 -20.21
N LEU A 92 14.16 21.60 -18.98
CA LEU A 92 14.23 20.24 -18.44
C LEU A 92 13.46 19.27 -19.33
N PHE A 93 12.28 19.67 -19.80
CA PHE A 93 11.40 18.81 -20.60
C PHE A 93 11.88 18.60 -22.04
N THR A 94 12.79 19.43 -22.54
CA THR A 94 13.34 19.29 -23.92
C THR A 94 14.19 18.03 -24.12
N LYS A 95 14.61 17.40 -23.03
CA LYS A 95 15.44 16.18 -23.06
C LYS A 95 14.71 14.98 -23.68
N GLY A 96 13.43 14.84 -23.39
CA GLY A 96 12.52 13.85 -23.98
C GLY A 96 12.73 12.38 -23.58
N ASN A 97 13.70 12.07 -22.71
CA ASN A 97 14.02 10.70 -22.31
C ASN A 97 14.12 10.52 -20.79
N TRP A 98 13.37 11.31 -20.02
CA TRP A 98 13.23 11.10 -18.59
C TRP A 98 12.46 9.81 -18.31
N GLU A 99 12.97 9.01 -17.37
CA GLU A 99 12.32 7.82 -16.84
C GLU A 99 11.57 8.15 -15.53
N GLU A 100 12.12 9.07 -14.73
CA GLU A 100 11.57 9.51 -13.45
C GLU A 100 11.74 11.02 -13.27
N ILE A 101 10.64 11.71 -12.93
CA ILE A 101 10.67 13.10 -12.49
C ILE A 101 9.92 13.23 -11.17
N GLY A 102 10.58 13.84 -10.19
CA GLY A 102 9.98 14.22 -8.93
C GLY A 102 9.98 15.72 -8.73
N PHE A 103 8.83 16.26 -8.36
CA PHE A 103 8.65 17.60 -7.83
C PHE A 103 8.12 17.46 -6.41
N ASN A 104 8.90 17.87 -5.42
CA ASN A 104 8.47 17.94 -4.04
C ASN A 104 8.52 19.41 -3.59
N SER A 105 7.41 19.93 -3.07
CA SER A 105 7.32 21.29 -2.53
C SER A 105 7.78 22.37 -3.53
N VAL A 106 7.46 22.20 -4.82
CA VAL A 106 7.89 23.13 -5.89
C VAL A 106 6.90 24.28 -6.02
N THR A 107 7.30 25.45 -5.54
CA THR A 107 6.45 26.66 -5.53
C THR A 107 6.39 27.30 -6.91
N GLY A 108 5.44 26.84 -7.72
CA GLY A 108 5.19 27.32 -9.08
C GLY A 108 4.89 26.21 -10.09
N LEU A 109 5.01 24.94 -9.68
CA LEU A 109 4.51 23.82 -10.47
C LEU A 109 2.99 23.91 -10.65
N ASN A 110 2.56 23.95 -11.91
CA ASN A 110 1.15 24.01 -12.30
C ASN A 110 0.82 22.98 -13.39
N ASP A 111 -0.46 22.84 -13.70
CA ASP A 111 -0.97 21.85 -14.64
C ASP A 111 -0.43 22.00 -16.07
N GLN A 112 -0.17 23.23 -16.52
CA GLN A 112 0.44 23.47 -17.84
C GLN A 112 1.88 22.92 -17.93
N MET A 113 2.64 22.94 -16.82
CA MET A 113 3.97 22.32 -16.77
C MET A 113 3.88 20.79 -16.84
N ILE A 114 2.89 20.20 -16.17
CA ILE A 114 2.65 18.75 -16.19
C ILE A 114 2.20 18.29 -17.58
N ASP A 115 1.35 19.07 -18.25
CA ASP A 115 0.92 18.84 -19.63
C ASP A 115 2.11 18.88 -20.61
N ASN A 116 2.97 19.91 -20.50
CA ASN A 116 4.20 20.01 -21.28
C ASN A 116 5.18 18.86 -21.01
N LEU A 117 5.28 18.40 -19.76
CA LEU A 117 6.10 17.27 -19.38
C LEU A 117 5.62 16.00 -20.10
N ALA A 118 4.33 15.69 -20.01
CA ALA A 118 3.74 14.52 -20.62
C ALA A 118 3.95 14.49 -22.14
N GLY A 119 3.62 15.60 -22.82
CA GLY A 119 3.73 15.70 -24.27
C GLY A 119 5.16 15.60 -24.82
N ARG A 120 6.17 15.94 -24.01
CA ARG A 120 7.58 15.91 -24.41
C ARG A 120 8.33 14.67 -23.92
N ASN A 121 7.79 13.89 -22.97
CA ASN A 121 8.48 12.76 -22.34
C ASN A 121 7.63 11.49 -22.37
N PRO A 122 7.40 10.90 -23.56
CA PRO A 122 6.57 9.72 -23.71
C PRO A 122 7.13 8.46 -22.99
N GLY A 123 8.40 8.47 -22.62
CA GLY A 123 9.07 7.39 -21.87
C GLY A 123 9.01 7.53 -20.34
N LEU A 124 8.31 8.53 -19.80
CA LEU A 124 8.22 8.74 -18.36
C LEU A 124 7.45 7.61 -17.68
N ARG A 125 8.07 6.93 -16.72
CA ARG A 125 7.49 5.79 -15.99
C ARG A 125 7.11 6.16 -14.56
N ARG A 126 7.77 7.16 -13.97
CA ARG A 126 7.53 7.59 -12.58
C ARG A 126 7.39 9.10 -12.50
N LEU A 127 6.29 9.54 -11.91
CA LEU A 127 6.02 10.95 -11.65
C LEU A 127 5.66 11.11 -10.18
N THR A 128 6.40 11.97 -9.51
CA THR A 128 6.12 12.39 -8.13
C THR A 128 5.80 13.88 -8.12
N ILE A 129 4.66 14.26 -7.57
CA ILE A 129 4.20 15.63 -7.39
C ILE A 129 3.74 15.76 -5.93
N GLN A 130 4.67 16.10 -5.05
CA GLN A 130 4.41 16.22 -3.63
C GLN A 130 4.32 17.66 -3.18
N ASP A 131 3.32 17.99 -2.35
CA ASP A 131 3.14 19.30 -1.71
C ASP A 131 3.31 20.50 -2.67
N CYS A 132 2.83 20.36 -3.91
CA CYS A 132 2.84 21.40 -4.93
C CYS A 132 1.47 22.11 -4.94
N PRO A 133 1.31 23.28 -4.31
CA PRO A 133 -0.02 23.88 -4.05
C PRO A 133 -0.69 24.46 -5.29
N SER A 134 0.06 24.75 -6.35
CA SER A 134 -0.45 25.32 -7.61
C SER A 134 -0.85 24.26 -8.64
N PHE A 135 -0.72 22.99 -8.30
CA PHE A 135 -1.13 21.86 -9.13
C PHE A 135 -2.49 21.34 -8.65
N ASP A 136 -3.49 21.40 -9.53
CA ASP A 136 -4.87 20.96 -9.25
C ASP A 136 -5.25 19.61 -9.88
N GLY A 137 -4.33 19.04 -10.68
CA GLY A 137 -4.47 17.73 -11.30
C GLY A 137 -5.06 17.75 -12.70
N SER A 138 -5.56 18.88 -13.20
CA SER A 138 -6.11 18.98 -14.56
C SER A 138 -5.09 18.60 -15.64
N GLY A 139 -3.80 18.83 -15.38
CA GLY A 139 -2.68 18.45 -16.25
C GLY A 139 -2.43 16.94 -16.33
N LEU A 140 -3.00 16.12 -15.42
CA LEU A 140 -2.86 14.66 -15.47
C LEU A 140 -3.53 14.04 -16.69
N ARG A 141 -4.51 14.71 -17.31
CA ARG A 141 -5.15 14.25 -18.55
C ARG A 141 -4.16 14.12 -19.71
N ALA A 142 -3.05 14.85 -19.66
CA ALA A 142 -1.98 14.72 -20.63
C ALA A 142 -1.28 13.35 -20.58
N PHE A 143 -1.43 12.63 -19.46
CA PHE A 143 -0.93 11.27 -19.28
C PHE A 143 -2.00 10.20 -19.55
N ASP A 144 -3.15 10.56 -20.11
CA ASP A 144 -4.11 9.58 -20.63
C ASP A 144 -3.40 8.72 -21.68
N SER A 145 -3.36 7.40 -21.49
CA SER A 145 -2.60 6.43 -22.31
C SER A 145 -1.07 6.48 -22.20
N SER A 146 -0.53 7.07 -21.14
CA SER A 146 0.91 7.07 -20.87
C SER A 146 1.45 5.69 -20.47
N GLN A 147 2.78 5.56 -20.47
CA GLN A 147 3.51 4.42 -19.89
C GLN A 147 3.78 4.63 -18.39
N LEU A 148 3.02 5.50 -17.72
CA LEU A 148 3.29 5.87 -16.34
C LEU A 148 2.92 4.70 -15.41
N GLU A 149 3.92 4.16 -14.74
CA GLU A 149 3.77 3.01 -13.83
C GLU A 149 3.53 3.44 -12.39
N VAL A 150 4.06 4.60 -12.00
CA VAL A 150 3.91 5.14 -10.65
C VAL A 150 3.60 6.62 -10.73
N LEU A 151 2.47 6.98 -10.11
CA LEU A 151 2.09 8.35 -9.82
C LEU A 151 2.02 8.53 -8.31
N ASP A 152 2.80 9.43 -7.76
CA ASP A 152 2.68 9.86 -6.38
C ASP A 152 2.30 11.34 -6.36
N ILE A 153 1.12 11.65 -5.84
CA ILE A 153 0.54 13.01 -5.84
C ILE A 153 0.22 13.48 -4.41
N SER A 154 1.01 13.02 -3.44
CA SER A 154 0.81 13.31 -2.03
C SER A 154 0.88 14.80 -1.70
N GLY A 155 -0.03 15.33 -0.88
CA GLY A 155 0.05 16.75 -0.47
C GLY A 155 -0.33 17.79 -1.54
N GLY A 156 -0.68 17.37 -2.76
CA GLY A 156 -1.17 18.26 -3.82
C GLY A 156 -2.56 18.86 -3.54
N GLY A 157 -2.90 19.96 -4.23
CA GLY A 157 -4.23 20.58 -4.21
C GLY A 157 -5.19 19.90 -5.20
N LEU A 158 -5.12 18.58 -5.31
CA LEU A 158 -5.74 17.85 -6.40
C LEU A 158 -7.27 17.82 -6.27
N ALA A 159 -7.98 18.09 -7.35
CA ALA A 159 -9.42 17.87 -7.42
C ALA A 159 -9.73 16.38 -7.64
N ASP A 160 -10.69 15.84 -6.89
CA ASP A 160 -11.02 14.41 -6.88
C ASP A 160 -11.35 13.87 -8.29
N GLN A 161 -12.08 14.65 -9.08
CA GLN A 161 -12.50 14.23 -10.42
C GLN A 161 -11.30 13.98 -11.35
N ASN A 162 -10.25 14.82 -11.26
CA ASN A 162 -9.05 14.66 -12.09
C ASN A 162 -8.32 13.35 -11.76
N LEU A 163 -8.27 12.97 -10.49
CA LEU A 163 -7.67 11.69 -10.08
C LEU A 163 -8.49 10.50 -10.58
N ILE A 164 -9.81 10.59 -10.46
CA ILE A 164 -10.73 9.54 -10.86
C ILE A 164 -10.62 9.31 -12.37
N ASP A 165 -10.64 10.39 -13.15
CA ASP A 165 -10.46 10.33 -14.61
C ASP A 165 -9.12 9.68 -14.96
N PHE A 166 -8.04 10.13 -14.32
CA PHE A 166 -6.70 9.57 -14.52
C PHE A 166 -6.62 8.08 -14.17
N ALA A 167 -7.16 7.67 -13.02
CA ALA A 167 -7.14 6.28 -12.55
C ALA A 167 -7.95 5.35 -13.47
N ARG A 168 -9.07 5.84 -14.00
CA ARG A 168 -9.89 5.12 -14.99
C ARG A 168 -9.12 4.88 -16.28
N ALA A 169 -8.40 5.90 -16.77
CA ALA A 169 -7.60 5.84 -17.99
C ALA A 169 -6.32 5.00 -17.82
N ASN A 170 -5.73 4.99 -16.62
CA ASN A 170 -4.41 4.41 -16.35
C ASN A 170 -4.48 3.28 -15.31
N ARG A 171 -5.28 2.24 -15.59
CA ARG A 171 -5.48 1.09 -14.67
C ARG A 171 -4.21 0.33 -14.28
N HIS A 172 -3.13 0.49 -15.05
CA HIS A 172 -1.83 -0.13 -14.80
C HIS A 172 -0.93 0.72 -13.89
N CYS A 173 -1.26 2.00 -13.68
CA CYS A 173 -0.48 2.92 -12.89
C CYS A 173 -0.76 2.73 -11.40
N ARG A 174 0.29 2.59 -10.59
CA ARG A 174 0.20 2.60 -9.14
C ARG A 174 0.13 4.04 -8.65
N ILE A 175 -1.03 4.41 -8.12
CA ILE A 175 -1.29 5.74 -7.60
C ILE A 175 -1.10 5.75 -6.09
N THR A 176 -0.30 6.70 -5.59
CA THR A 176 -0.14 6.97 -4.17
C THR A 176 -0.67 8.37 -3.87
N THR A 177 -1.56 8.46 -2.87
CA THR A 177 -2.07 9.70 -2.32
C THR A 177 -1.77 9.71 -0.82
N TRP A 178 -1.19 10.80 -0.32
CA TRP A 178 -1.00 10.99 1.12
C TRP A 178 -1.41 12.40 1.54
N ARG A 179 -2.40 12.49 2.43
CA ARG A 179 -2.48 13.52 3.47
C ARG A 179 -3.24 12.97 4.68
N GLY A 180 -2.60 13.06 5.85
CA GLY A 180 -3.25 13.06 7.16
C GLY A 180 -3.99 14.38 7.47
N LYS A 181 -4.70 14.96 6.48
CA LYS A 181 -5.69 16.01 6.71
C LYS A 181 -7.05 15.45 6.31
N PRO A 182 -8.08 15.54 7.19
CA PRO A 182 -9.42 15.12 6.85
C PRO A 182 -9.96 16.12 5.82
N TRP A 183 -9.82 15.80 4.55
CA TRP A 183 -10.49 16.53 3.49
C TRP A 183 -11.83 15.91 3.20
N ALA A 184 -12.78 16.80 2.98
CA ALA A 184 -14.14 16.47 2.64
C ALA A 184 -14.19 15.91 1.22
N LEU A 185 -13.86 14.62 1.09
CA LEU A 185 -14.60 13.77 0.18
C LEU A 185 -15.96 13.54 0.83
N GLU A 186 -17.03 14.05 0.22
CA GLU A 186 -18.41 13.73 0.58
C GLU A 186 -18.78 12.31 0.16
N HIS A 187 -18.06 11.31 0.67
CA HIS A 187 -18.22 9.91 0.25
C HIS A 187 -18.34 8.99 1.48
N ALA A 188 -18.55 7.70 1.20
CA ALA A 188 -19.14 6.73 2.12
C ALA A 188 -18.57 6.79 3.54
N ARG A 189 -19.45 6.93 4.53
CA ARG A 189 -19.11 6.86 5.95
C ARG A 189 -19.45 5.47 6.44
N LEU A 190 -18.48 4.79 7.05
CA LEU A 190 -18.74 3.56 7.77
C LEU A 190 -18.93 3.90 9.25
N LEU A 191 -20.14 3.67 9.78
CA LEU A 191 -20.43 3.79 11.20
C LEU A 191 -20.45 2.40 11.84
N ILE A 192 -19.55 2.19 12.80
CA ILE A 192 -19.53 0.97 13.60
C ILE A 192 -20.24 1.27 14.91
N HIS A 193 -21.34 0.55 15.14
CA HIS A 193 -22.09 0.59 16.38
C HIS A 193 -21.69 -0.60 17.27
N ASP A 194 -20.95 -0.36 18.35
CA ASP A 194 -20.76 -1.33 19.43
C ASP A 194 -21.50 -0.85 20.70
N PRO A 195 -22.58 -1.53 21.12
CA PRO A 195 -23.29 -1.21 22.36
C PRO A 195 -22.55 -1.66 23.63
N THR A 196 -21.45 -2.43 23.52
CA THR A 196 -20.79 -3.10 24.65
C THR A 196 -19.43 -2.52 25.07
N PHE A 197 -18.91 -1.52 24.34
CA PHE A 197 -17.69 -0.77 24.66
C PHE A 197 -16.50 -1.65 25.09
N LYS A 198 -16.14 -2.63 24.26
CA LYS A 198 -14.80 -3.21 24.30
C LYS A 198 -13.95 -2.54 23.22
N ALA A 199 -12.72 -2.15 23.56
CA ALA A 199 -11.79 -1.61 22.57
C ALA A 199 -11.62 -2.64 21.45
N VAL A 200 -12.07 -2.29 20.25
CA VAL A 200 -11.84 -3.08 19.05
C VAL A 200 -10.47 -2.65 18.53
N GLU A 201 -9.44 -3.39 18.89
CA GLU A 201 -8.10 -3.23 18.31
C GLU A 201 -8.01 -4.05 17.02
N ASP A 202 -7.33 -3.52 16.01
CA ASP A 202 -6.98 -4.22 14.76
C ASP A 202 -8.16 -4.70 13.90
N ALA A 203 -9.26 -3.94 13.87
CA ALA A 203 -10.32 -4.22 12.90
C ALA A 203 -9.85 -3.88 11.47
N VAL A 204 -10.22 -4.71 10.50
CA VAL A 204 -9.95 -4.47 9.08
C VAL A 204 -11.26 -4.46 8.33
N VAL A 205 -11.45 -3.43 7.51
CA VAL A 205 -12.56 -3.32 6.56
C VAL A 205 -12.00 -3.54 5.16
N VAL A 206 -12.61 -4.45 4.40
CA VAL A 206 -12.26 -4.74 3.02
C VAL A 206 -13.50 -4.54 2.16
N ILE A 207 -13.35 -3.85 1.03
CA ILE A 207 -14.41 -3.69 0.03
C ILE A 207 -14.02 -4.49 -1.20
N VAL A 208 -14.94 -5.34 -1.60
CA VAL A 208 -14.79 -6.28 -2.71
C VAL A 208 -15.78 -5.91 -3.81
N ASP A 209 -15.30 -5.78 -5.03
CA ASP A 209 -16.15 -5.65 -6.21
C ASP A 209 -16.85 -6.99 -6.47
N GLN A 210 -18.18 -6.97 -6.53
CA GLN A 210 -18.94 -8.21 -6.72
C GLN A 210 -18.83 -8.77 -8.14
N ALA A 211 -18.43 -7.96 -9.13
CA ALA A 211 -18.33 -8.41 -10.51
C ALA A 211 -17.14 -9.37 -10.73
N ASP A 212 -16.02 -9.11 -10.08
CA ASP A 212 -14.77 -9.86 -10.28
C ASP A 212 -14.14 -10.40 -8.97
N GLY A 213 -14.72 -10.09 -7.81
CA GLY A 213 -14.22 -10.51 -6.51
C GLY A 213 -12.94 -9.81 -6.07
N ARG A 214 -12.52 -8.73 -6.75
CA ARG A 214 -11.27 -8.02 -6.45
C ARG A 214 -11.45 -7.09 -5.25
N VAL A 215 -10.44 -7.04 -4.38
CA VAL A 215 -10.36 -6.00 -3.34
C VAL A 215 -10.11 -4.65 -4.00
N VAL A 216 -11.04 -3.71 -3.82
CA VAL A 216 -11.00 -2.35 -4.38
C VAL A 216 -10.77 -1.28 -3.31
N GLY A 217 -10.87 -1.65 -2.04
CA GLY A 217 -10.54 -0.78 -0.91
C GLY A 217 -10.23 -1.59 0.35
N GLN A 218 -9.31 -1.09 1.17
CA GLN A 218 -9.00 -1.66 2.49
C GLN A 218 -8.71 -0.53 3.47
N ALA A 219 -9.25 -0.64 4.68
CA ALA A 219 -8.97 0.28 5.78
C ALA A 219 -8.63 -0.50 7.06
N GLU A 220 -7.52 -0.13 7.70
CA GLU A 220 -7.14 -0.64 9.03
C GLU A 220 -7.64 0.32 10.11
N LEU A 221 -8.42 -0.18 11.06
CA LEU A 221 -8.79 0.52 12.27
C LEU A 221 -7.68 0.34 13.31
N ARG A 222 -6.81 1.34 13.40
CA ARG A 222 -5.84 1.43 14.49
C ARG A 222 -6.42 2.23 15.65
N SER A 223 -6.26 1.71 16.86
CA SER A 223 -6.75 2.30 18.11
C SER A 223 -6.35 3.77 18.23
N TYR A 224 -7.31 4.68 18.04
CA TYR A 224 -7.20 6.02 18.60
C TYR A 224 -7.83 5.99 19.98
N LEU A 225 -7.00 6.04 21.02
CA LEU A 225 -7.41 6.51 22.34
C LEU A 225 -7.99 7.92 22.14
N MET A 226 -9.32 8.04 22.10
CA MET A 226 -9.97 9.33 22.23
C MET A 226 -9.58 9.90 23.60
N GLU A 227 -8.72 10.92 23.61
CA GLU A 227 -8.53 11.75 24.79
C GLU A 227 -9.90 12.21 25.28
N ARG A 228 -10.19 11.92 26.55
CA ARG A 228 -11.33 12.48 27.28
C ARG A 228 -11.23 14.02 27.27
N ARG A 229 -11.80 14.68 26.26
CA ARG A 229 -12.33 16.04 26.44
C ARG A 229 -13.80 15.92 26.78
N ALA A 230 -14.05 15.81 28.09
CA ALA A 230 -15.36 16.01 28.67
C ALA A 230 -15.83 17.45 28.36
N LEU A 231 -16.70 17.61 27.37
CA LEU A 231 -17.58 18.78 27.29
C LEU A 231 -18.89 18.39 27.97
N TYR A 232 -19.02 18.80 29.22
CA TYR A 232 -20.21 18.61 30.04
C TYR A 232 -21.29 19.61 29.60
N VAL A 233 -22.41 19.14 29.04
CA VAL A 233 -23.67 19.93 28.98
C VAL A 233 -24.89 19.00 29.11
N GLY A 234 -25.55 19.05 30.27
CA GLY A 234 -26.99 18.78 30.42
C GLY A 234 -27.43 17.38 30.89
N PRO A 235 -28.37 17.28 31.87
CA PRO A 235 -28.95 16.02 32.32
C PRO A 235 -30.14 15.65 31.44
N THR A 236 -29.93 14.79 30.43
CA THR A 236 -31.04 14.05 29.80
C THR A 236 -30.65 12.58 29.64
N THR A 237 -31.60 11.71 29.92
CA THR A 237 -31.51 10.27 30.23
C THR A 237 -31.26 9.36 29.01
N ASN A 238 -30.48 9.80 28.03
CA ASN A 238 -30.12 8.94 26.90
C ASN A 238 -28.69 8.41 27.09
N PRO A 239 -28.48 7.10 27.33
CA PRO A 239 -27.13 6.57 27.39
C PRO A 239 -26.44 6.86 26.06
N MET A 240 -25.31 7.57 26.11
CA MET A 240 -24.49 7.85 24.93
C MET A 240 -24.13 6.53 24.26
N VAL A 241 -24.72 6.25 23.10
CA VAL A 241 -24.23 5.20 22.21
C VAL A 241 -22.89 5.70 21.68
N PRO A 242 -21.78 5.01 21.95
CA PRO A 242 -20.49 5.37 21.38
C PRO A 242 -20.63 5.28 19.86
N ARG A 243 -20.46 6.42 19.18
CA ARG A 243 -20.31 6.45 17.73
C ARG A 243 -18.83 6.44 17.47
N ILE A 244 -18.30 5.32 17.00
CA ILE A 244 -16.95 5.26 16.48
C ILE A 244 -16.99 5.97 15.12
N LEU A 245 -16.37 7.15 15.04
CA LEU A 245 -16.19 7.87 13.79
C LEU A 245 -14.99 7.24 13.07
N VAL A 246 -15.22 6.66 11.89
CA VAL A 246 -14.15 6.10 11.06
C VAL A 246 -14.13 6.82 9.71
N TYR A 247 -12.96 7.37 9.38
CA TYR A 247 -12.53 7.80 8.04
C TYR A 247 -11.76 6.60 7.42
N ASP A 248 -11.85 6.25 6.14
CA ASP A 248 -11.57 7.09 4.98
C ASP A 248 -12.36 6.64 3.73
N THR A 249 -12.54 7.57 2.81
CA THR A 249 -13.32 7.45 1.58
C THR A 249 -12.56 6.66 0.51
N CYS A 250 -13.06 5.47 0.18
CA CYS A 250 -12.66 4.76 -1.03
C CYS A 250 -13.52 5.27 -2.19
N VAL A 251 -12.87 5.73 -3.27
CA VAL A 251 -13.58 6.08 -4.49
C VAL A 251 -13.88 4.79 -5.25
N LEU A 252 -15.13 4.37 -5.19
CA LEU A 252 -15.63 3.22 -5.92
C LEU A 252 -16.25 3.71 -7.24
N ALA A 253 -16.04 2.93 -8.31
CA ALA A 253 -16.80 3.14 -9.53
C ALA A 253 -18.30 2.83 -9.27
N PRO A 254 -19.23 3.25 -10.13
CA PRO A 254 -20.59 2.75 -10.05
C PRO A 254 -20.61 1.23 -10.20
N GLY A 255 -21.26 0.51 -9.29
CA GLY A 255 -21.20 -0.94 -9.23
C GLY A 255 -21.82 -1.53 -7.97
N ASN A 256 -21.77 -2.87 -7.88
CA ASN A 256 -22.20 -3.61 -6.69
C ASN A 256 -20.98 -4.09 -5.93
N TYR A 257 -21.01 -3.92 -4.62
CA TYR A 257 -19.88 -4.13 -3.72
C TYR A 257 -20.30 -4.92 -2.50
N ARG A 258 -19.32 -5.57 -1.87
CA ARG A 258 -19.45 -6.18 -0.56
C ARG A 258 -18.44 -5.56 0.39
N ALA A 259 -18.93 -4.99 1.48
CA ALA A 259 -18.09 -4.61 2.61
C ALA A 259 -17.99 -5.78 3.58
N LEU A 260 -16.77 -6.16 3.94
CA LEU A 260 -16.47 -7.14 4.97
C LEU A 260 -15.73 -6.43 6.10
N ILE A 261 -16.23 -6.53 7.32
CA ILE A 261 -15.50 -6.10 8.51
C ILE A 261 -15.14 -7.31 9.38
N HIS A 262 -13.91 -7.35 9.84
CA HIS A 262 -13.44 -8.39 10.76
C HIS A 262 -12.58 -7.75 11.86
N ALA A 263 -12.75 -8.22 13.09
CA ALA A 263 -11.92 -7.85 14.22
C ALA A 263 -11.67 -9.05 15.14
N PRO A 264 -10.48 -9.17 15.76
CA PRO A 264 -10.21 -10.22 16.73
C PRO A 264 -11.25 -10.27 17.86
N GLY A 265 -11.86 -11.43 18.09
CA GLY A 265 -12.87 -11.61 19.14
C GLY A 265 -14.30 -11.22 18.74
N PHE A 266 -14.53 -10.83 17.50
CA PHE A 266 -15.85 -10.51 16.95
C PHE A 266 -16.18 -11.41 15.76
N HIS A 267 -17.47 -11.58 15.47
CA HIS A 267 -17.88 -12.20 14.21
C HIS A 267 -17.57 -11.26 13.03
N ALA A 268 -17.14 -11.83 11.91
CA ALA A 268 -17.08 -11.08 10.66
C ALA A 268 -18.50 -10.73 10.22
N GLU A 269 -18.69 -9.50 9.77
CA GLU A 269 -19.97 -9.01 9.24
C GLU A 269 -19.78 -8.63 7.77
N GLU A 270 -20.76 -8.99 6.94
CA GLU A 270 -20.81 -8.72 5.52
C GLU A 270 -22.00 -7.83 5.21
N LEU A 271 -21.81 -6.80 4.39
CA LEU A 271 -22.88 -5.94 3.89
C LEU A 271 -22.72 -5.76 2.38
N ASP A 272 -23.71 -6.23 1.63
CA ASP A 272 -23.82 -5.96 0.21
C ASP A 272 -24.43 -4.56 -0.01
N PHE A 273 -23.84 -3.79 -0.90
CA PHE A 273 -24.28 -2.45 -1.24
C PHE A 273 -24.00 -2.13 -2.71
N SER A 274 -24.67 -1.12 -3.25
CA SER A 274 -24.54 -0.71 -4.64
C SER A 274 -24.35 0.79 -4.70
N ILE A 275 -23.37 1.26 -5.46
CA ILE A 275 -23.11 2.69 -5.63
C ILE A 275 -23.48 3.08 -7.05
N MET A 276 -24.34 4.09 -7.20
CA MET A 276 -24.56 4.79 -8.47
C MET A 276 -23.57 5.95 -8.64
N GLU A 277 -23.45 6.46 -9.86
CA GLU A 277 -22.60 7.62 -10.14
C GLU A 277 -23.06 8.85 -9.33
N GLY A 278 -22.13 9.44 -8.57
CA GLY A 278 -22.41 10.56 -7.68
C GLY A 278 -23.16 10.20 -6.39
N GLU A 279 -23.49 8.93 -6.16
CA GLU A 279 -24.19 8.49 -4.95
C GLU A 279 -23.23 8.38 -3.75
N ARG A 280 -23.73 8.76 -2.57
CA ARG A 280 -23.08 8.52 -1.29
C ARG A 280 -23.92 7.54 -0.47
N GLN A 281 -23.29 6.46 -0.02
CA GLN A 281 -23.90 5.53 0.93
C GLN A 281 -23.17 5.53 2.27
N GLU A 282 -23.96 5.58 3.35
CA GLU A 282 -23.47 5.36 4.70
C GLU A 282 -23.67 3.88 5.03
N LEU A 283 -22.56 3.18 5.28
CA LEU A 283 -22.58 1.77 5.64
C LEU A 283 -22.59 1.67 7.16
N SER A 284 -23.43 0.80 7.71
CA SER A 284 -23.50 0.54 9.15
C SER A 284 -23.24 -0.94 9.38
N LEU A 285 -22.08 -1.26 9.93
CA LEU A 285 -21.66 -2.62 10.26
C LEU A 285 -21.51 -2.72 11.78
N ALA A 286 -22.18 -3.70 12.39
CA ALA A 286 -22.13 -3.90 13.84
C ALA A 286 -21.35 -5.16 14.17
N LEU A 287 -20.15 -5.02 14.70
CA LEU A 287 -19.37 -6.16 15.17
C LEU A 287 -20.03 -6.76 16.40
N ARG A 288 -20.52 -7.99 16.28
CA ARG A 288 -21.09 -8.74 17.41
C ARG A 288 -19.97 -9.47 18.14
N PRO A 289 -19.85 -9.33 19.47
CA PRO A 289 -18.91 -10.13 20.24
C PRO A 289 -19.13 -11.60 19.91
N GLY A 290 -18.09 -12.26 19.43
CA GLY A 290 -18.09 -13.71 19.37
C GLY A 290 -17.90 -14.23 20.79
N SER A 291 -18.59 -15.30 21.15
CA SER A 291 -18.05 -16.15 22.22
C SER A 291 -16.61 -16.50 21.82
N ALA A 292 -15.67 -16.46 22.77
CA ALA A 292 -14.27 -16.78 22.49
C ALA A 292 -14.19 -18.14 21.77
N LEU A 293 -14.02 -18.07 20.45
CA LEU A 293 -13.83 -19.13 19.48
C LEU A 293 -14.69 -20.39 19.69
N ASP A 294 -15.83 -20.42 19.01
CA ASP A 294 -16.10 -21.56 18.13
C ASP A 294 -15.04 -21.47 17.01
N GLY A 295 -14.11 -22.43 17.00
CA GLY A 295 -12.86 -22.34 16.26
C GLY A 295 -13.01 -22.29 14.74
N ASN A 296 -12.00 -21.70 14.09
CA ASN A 296 -11.65 -21.93 12.68
C ASN A 296 -12.49 -21.26 11.58
N ARG A 297 -12.66 -19.93 11.64
CA ARG A 297 -12.73 -19.12 10.39
C ARG A 297 -11.76 -17.95 10.45
N ARG A 298 -10.46 -18.23 10.34
CA ARG A 298 -9.49 -17.25 9.82
C ARG A 298 -9.44 -17.43 8.32
N ARG A 299 -10.06 -16.53 7.55
CA ARG A 299 -9.69 -16.35 6.14
C ARG A 299 -8.51 -15.38 6.12
N ALA A 300 -7.29 -15.92 6.10
CA ALA A 300 -6.11 -15.13 5.80
C ALA A 300 -6.14 -14.78 4.31
N TRP A 301 -6.29 -13.49 3.98
CA TRP A 301 -6.02 -12.99 2.64
C TRP A 301 -4.68 -12.26 2.70
N SER A 302 -3.68 -12.85 2.03
CA SER A 302 -2.34 -12.30 1.83
C SER A 302 -2.24 -11.71 0.43
N THR A 303 -1.49 -10.62 0.28
CA THR A 303 -1.27 -9.84 -0.95
C THR A 303 -0.16 -10.40 -1.87
N GLU A 304 0.34 -11.60 -1.62
CA GLU A 304 1.30 -12.32 -2.48
C GLU A 304 0.62 -13.37 -3.38
N PRO A 305 1.22 -13.82 -4.51
CA PRO A 305 0.57 -14.73 -5.45
C PRO A 305 0.05 -16.00 -4.75
N ALA A 306 -1.28 -16.04 -4.60
CA ALA A 306 -2.15 -17.14 -4.16
C ALA A 306 -1.44 -18.32 -3.47
N ARG A 307 -1.25 -18.21 -2.16
CA ARG A 307 -0.82 -19.32 -1.28
C ARG A 307 -1.97 -19.65 -0.30
N PHE A 308 -2.40 -20.92 -0.19
CA PHE A 308 -3.63 -21.33 0.50
C PHE A 308 -3.39 -22.25 1.71
N GLU A 309 -4.24 -22.22 2.74
CA GLU A 309 -4.01 -22.95 4.01
C GLU A 309 -4.63 -24.38 4.04
N VAL A 310 -3.83 -25.38 4.42
CA VAL A 310 -4.23 -26.75 4.78
C VAL A 310 -4.03 -26.93 6.27
N VAL A 311 -5.09 -27.34 6.99
CA VAL A 311 -5.01 -27.65 8.43
C VAL A 311 -5.05 -29.17 8.59
N ALA A 312 -3.97 -29.76 9.09
CA ALA A 312 -3.90 -31.18 9.43
C ALA A 312 -4.15 -31.38 10.92
N GLU A 313 -5.16 -32.17 11.29
CA GLU A 313 -5.54 -32.41 12.69
C GLU A 313 -5.44 -33.91 13.04
N LEU A 314 -4.87 -34.22 14.20
CA LEU A 314 -4.82 -35.58 14.75
C LEU A 314 -5.87 -35.74 15.87
N ALA A 315 -6.81 -36.66 15.71
CA ALA A 315 -8.01 -36.71 16.56
C ALA A 315 -7.85 -37.46 17.90
N SER A 316 -6.74 -38.17 18.15
CA SER A 316 -6.50 -38.89 19.41
C SER A 316 -5.10 -39.52 19.43
N MET A 317 -4.32 -39.31 20.51
CA MET A 317 -3.09 -40.05 20.77
C MET A 317 -3.21 -40.82 22.09
N ASN A 318 -3.52 -42.11 22.01
CA ASN A 318 -3.35 -42.98 23.16
C ASN A 318 -1.86 -43.39 23.24
N GLY A 319 -1.09 -42.70 24.08
CA GLY A 319 0.26 -43.12 24.46
C GLY A 319 1.42 -42.67 23.56
N ILE A 320 1.18 -41.74 22.62
CA ILE A 320 2.24 -41.12 21.80
C ILE A 320 2.46 -39.70 22.32
N ASP A 321 3.72 -39.34 22.54
CA ASP A 321 4.09 -37.96 22.87
C ASP A 321 3.80 -37.06 21.66
N PRO A 322 2.90 -36.07 21.79
CA PRO A 322 2.55 -35.16 20.72
C PRO A 322 3.77 -34.52 20.07
N THR A 323 4.79 -34.16 20.85
CA THR A 323 5.98 -33.45 20.37
C THR A 323 6.83 -34.29 19.39
N GLN A 324 6.52 -35.58 19.22
CA GLN A 324 7.23 -36.49 18.33
C GLN A 324 6.53 -36.75 16.99
N VAL A 325 5.38 -36.12 16.72
CA VAL A 325 4.67 -36.28 15.43
C VAL A 325 5.21 -35.30 14.38
N GLN A 326 5.65 -35.81 13.24
CA GLN A 326 6.05 -35.01 12.09
C GLN A 326 4.99 -35.11 10.99
N PHE A 327 4.60 -33.96 10.44
CA PHE A 327 3.73 -33.90 9.27
C PHE A 327 4.56 -33.54 8.04
N THR A 328 4.36 -34.30 6.97
CA THR A 328 4.94 -34.01 5.66
C THR A 328 3.83 -33.88 4.64
N LEU A 329 3.89 -32.81 3.84
CA LEU A 329 2.99 -32.61 2.70
C LEU A 329 3.75 -32.94 1.41
N THR A 330 3.19 -33.82 0.60
CA THR A 330 3.70 -34.16 -0.73
C THR A 330 2.67 -33.76 -1.79
N ASP A 331 3.17 -33.35 -2.96
CA ASP A 331 2.32 -33.15 -4.14
C ASP A 331 2.02 -34.50 -4.83
N ASP A 332 1.31 -34.45 -5.96
CA ASP A 332 0.93 -35.64 -6.74
C ASP A 332 2.13 -36.44 -7.29
N SER A 333 3.36 -35.91 -7.20
CA SER A 333 4.60 -36.60 -7.60
C SER A 333 5.32 -37.32 -6.47
N ASP A 334 4.77 -37.29 -5.24
CA ASP A 334 5.36 -37.81 -4.00
C ASP A 334 6.66 -37.11 -3.54
N ASP A 335 6.98 -35.95 -4.13
CA ASP A 335 8.08 -35.11 -3.68
C ASP A 335 7.68 -34.27 -2.45
N PRO A 336 8.52 -34.21 -1.38
CA PRO A 336 8.20 -33.46 -0.17
C PRO A 336 8.31 -31.95 -0.41
N VAL A 337 7.18 -31.25 -0.42
CA VAL A 337 7.12 -29.81 -0.69
C VAL A 337 7.37 -28.98 0.57
N MET A 338 6.95 -29.45 1.75
CA MET A 338 7.27 -28.84 3.05
C MET A 338 7.35 -29.87 4.19
N ARG A 339 8.30 -29.66 5.11
CA ARG A 339 8.40 -30.35 6.41
C ARG A 339 8.25 -29.32 7.52
N SER A 340 7.34 -29.55 8.46
CA SER A 340 7.17 -28.69 9.63
C SER A 340 7.11 -29.52 10.90
N THR A 341 7.77 -29.02 11.95
CA THR A 341 7.65 -29.45 13.34
C THR A 341 6.91 -28.35 14.09
N PHE A 342 5.72 -28.70 14.58
CA PHE A 342 4.77 -27.98 15.44
C PHE A 342 4.89 -26.46 15.64
N GLU A 343 3.75 -25.78 15.52
CA GLU A 343 3.35 -24.68 16.41
C GLU A 343 1.82 -24.55 16.41
N VAL A 344 1.18 -24.93 17.52
CA VAL A 344 -0.05 -24.36 18.14
C VAL A 344 -0.60 -25.36 19.17
N THR A 345 -0.84 -24.89 20.40
CA THR A 345 -1.48 -25.65 21.48
C THR A 345 -2.81 -24.98 21.83
N ASP A 346 -3.92 -25.69 21.61
CA ASP A 346 -5.24 -25.37 22.18
C ASP A 346 -5.35 -25.99 23.59
N GLN A 347 -6.03 -25.30 24.52
CA GLN A 347 -6.36 -25.75 25.89
C GLN A 347 -7.17 -27.06 25.97
N ARG A 348 -7.62 -27.64 24.84
CA ARG A 348 -8.31 -28.94 24.75
C ARG A 348 -7.42 -30.09 24.24
N GLY A 349 -6.14 -29.85 23.97
CA GLY A 349 -5.18 -30.90 23.60
C GLY A 349 -5.25 -31.38 22.14
N THR A 350 -6.03 -30.72 21.28
CA THR A 350 -6.01 -30.95 19.83
C THR A 350 -4.80 -30.25 19.23
N GLN A 351 -3.97 -30.98 18.47
CA GLN A 351 -2.79 -30.45 17.81
C GLN A 351 -2.90 -30.58 16.30
N GLY A 352 -2.46 -29.55 15.58
CA GLY A 352 -2.45 -29.55 14.13
C GLY A 352 -1.43 -28.57 13.55
N ASN A 353 -1.07 -28.80 12.28
CA ASN A 353 -0.18 -27.92 11.50
C ASN A 353 -0.98 -27.21 10.40
N VAL A 354 -0.65 -25.94 10.17
CA VAL A 354 -1.17 -25.16 9.04
C VAL A 354 -0.09 -25.08 7.97
N PHE A 355 -0.36 -25.61 6.79
CA PHE A 355 0.53 -25.56 5.62
C PHE A 355 -0.02 -24.58 4.60
N THR A 356 0.85 -23.79 3.96
CA THR A 356 0.42 -22.92 2.87
C THR A 356 0.83 -23.51 1.51
N VAL A 357 -0.13 -24.00 0.71
CA VAL A 357 0.07 -24.71 -0.56
C VAL A 357 -0.84 -24.22 -1.69
N PRO A 358 -0.48 -24.42 -2.98
CA PRO A 358 -1.36 -24.17 -4.13
C PRO A 358 -2.66 -25.00 -4.13
N ALA A 359 -3.65 -24.58 -4.92
CA ALA A 359 -4.83 -25.40 -5.17
C ALA A 359 -4.43 -26.69 -5.90
N GLY A 360 -4.98 -27.82 -5.47
CA GLY A 360 -4.55 -29.14 -5.93
C GLY A 360 -4.98 -30.25 -4.98
N ILE A 361 -4.65 -31.48 -5.33
CA ILE A 361 -4.77 -32.63 -4.44
C ILE A 361 -3.45 -32.77 -3.71
N TRP A 362 -3.52 -32.88 -2.39
CA TRP A 362 -2.35 -32.98 -1.54
C TRP A 362 -2.45 -34.23 -0.68
N ARG A 363 -1.32 -34.92 -0.52
CA ARG A 363 -1.22 -36.04 0.40
C ARG A 363 -0.57 -35.56 1.70
N VAL A 364 -1.28 -35.78 2.80
CA VAL A 364 -0.83 -35.43 4.14
C VAL A 364 -0.37 -36.70 4.82
N HIS A 365 0.91 -36.75 5.18
CA HIS A 365 1.48 -37.84 5.94
C HIS A 365 1.76 -37.39 7.38
N ALA A 366 1.44 -38.24 8.35
CA ALA A 366 1.82 -38.08 9.75
C ALA A 366 2.65 -39.28 10.20
N PHE A 367 3.79 -38.99 10.83
CA PHE A 367 4.74 -39.98 11.33
C PHE A 367 5.05 -39.69 12.80
N ALA A 368 5.12 -40.72 13.63
CA ALA A 368 5.68 -40.62 14.98
C ALA A 368 6.59 -41.82 15.25
N VAL A 369 7.69 -41.59 15.96
CA VAL A 369 8.65 -42.66 16.29
C VAL A 369 7.95 -43.72 17.14
N GLY A 370 7.91 -44.96 16.66
CA GLY A 370 7.22 -46.07 17.34
C GLY A 370 5.72 -46.23 17.00
N ALA A 371 5.17 -45.41 16.09
CA ALA A 371 3.79 -45.54 15.61
C ALA A 371 3.71 -45.90 14.12
N THR A 372 2.61 -46.52 13.70
CA THR A 372 2.34 -46.77 12.28
C THR A 372 2.07 -45.45 11.56
N PRO A 373 2.76 -45.15 10.44
CA PRO A 373 2.51 -43.96 9.64
C PRO A 373 1.05 -43.86 9.18
N MET A 374 0.52 -42.65 9.15
CA MET A 374 -0.83 -42.36 8.69
C MET A 374 -0.79 -41.43 7.48
N GLN A 375 -1.73 -41.62 6.55
CA GLN A 375 -1.88 -40.73 5.40
C GLN A 375 -3.34 -40.48 5.07
N THR A 376 -3.61 -39.29 4.55
CA THR A 376 -4.90 -38.93 3.94
C THR A 376 -4.66 -38.00 2.75
N THR A 377 -5.65 -37.87 1.88
CA THR A 377 -5.62 -36.93 0.76
C THR A 377 -6.65 -35.83 1.00
N VAL A 378 -6.26 -34.60 0.71
CA VAL A 378 -7.13 -33.43 0.82
C VAL A 378 -7.13 -32.67 -0.50
N GLN A 379 -8.32 -32.28 -0.95
CA GLN A 379 -8.47 -31.42 -2.12
C GLN A 379 -8.57 -29.97 -1.68
N VAL A 380 -7.64 -29.14 -2.13
CA VAL A 380 -7.62 -27.70 -1.88
C VAL A 380 -8.24 -26.99 -3.08
N VAL A 381 -9.44 -26.45 -2.89
CA VAL A 381 -10.14 -25.64 -3.90
C VAL A 381 -9.72 -24.17 -3.74
N PRO A 382 -9.57 -23.40 -4.84
CA PRO A 382 -9.24 -21.98 -4.74
C PRO A 382 -10.17 -21.21 -3.79
N GLY A 383 -9.58 -20.46 -2.86
CA GLY A 383 -10.33 -19.62 -1.90
C GLY A 383 -10.94 -20.38 -0.71
N SER A 384 -10.58 -21.64 -0.50
CA SER A 384 -11.05 -22.46 0.62
C SER A 384 -9.91 -22.95 1.52
N THR A 385 -10.23 -23.17 2.79
CA THR A 385 -9.39 -23.92 3.73
C THR A 385 -9.81 -25.38 3.65
N ALA A 386 -8.85 -26.29 3.50
CA ALA A 386 -9.13 -27.71 3.47
C ALA A 386 -8.59 -28.39 4.75
N GLN A 387 -9.40 -29.27 5.35
CA GLN A 387 -9.07 -29.98 6.57
C GLN A 387 -8.75 -31.44 6.28
N ALA A 388 -7.61 -31.90 6.80
CA ALA A 388 -7.19 -33.29 6.72
C ALA A 388 -7.28 -33.91 8.11
N HIS A 389 -8.25 -34.82 8.30
CA HIS A 389 -8.38 -35.58 9.54
C HIS A 389 -7.64 -36.92 9.43
N LEU A 390 -6.66 -37.12 10.30
CA LEU A 390 -5.93 -38.37 10.44
C LEU A 390 -6.42 -39.06 11.71
N GLY A 391 -7.34 -40.01 11.55
CA GLY A 391 -7.90 -40.81 12.65
C GLY A 391 -7.35 -42.22 12.66
N THR A 392 -6.91 -42.71 13.83
CA THR A 392 -6.55 -44.13 13.98
C THR A 392 -7.84 -44.94 13.89
N ASN A 393 -7.94 -45.84 12.90
CA ASN A 393 -8.97 -46.89 12.98
C ASN A 393 -8.71 -47.70 14.25
N ARG A 394 -9.74 -47.81 15.09
CA ARG A 394 -9.79 -48.82 16.16
C ARG A 394 -10.00 -50.19 15.55
#